data_AF-A0A841LF48-F1
#
_entry.id   AF-A0A841LF48-F1
#
_cell.length_a   1.000
_cell.length_b   1.000
_cell.length_c   1.000
_cell.angle_alpha   90.00
_cell.angle_beta   90.00
_cell.angle_gamma   90.00
#
_symmetry.space_group_name_H-M   'P 1'
#
loop_
_entity.id
_entity.type
_entity.pdbx_description
1 polymer ?
#
loop_
_entity_poly.entity_id
_entity_poly.type
_entity_poly.pdbx_seq_one_letter_code
_entity_poly.pdbx_strand_id
1 'polypeptide(L)'
;MIKQKVGKCVDCPDGSIDRPLIAKRCTNGPHYHYQNHNSKRYAAKSSTNNKKKEDRVKLLNDGLSPAVWFQQQIALLPQYCENCEQPLIAWAKWNLGAFIAHIIPKRDFESVIVHPLNRLFLCIDCHTNYDRATSAEIKEMKCWPVALARFNHFKKQINPEEISALQDCFFENLSQ
;
A
#
# COMPACT_ATOMS: atom_id res chain seq x y z
N MET A 1 -17.41 39.43 -4.66
CA MET A 1 -17.88 38.30 -5.50
C MET A 1 -16.91 38.10 -6.66
N ILE A 2 -16.32 36.92 -6.81
CA ILE A 2 -15.48 36.58 -7.97
C ILE A 2 -16.40 36.35 -9.17
N LYS A 3 -16.30 37.19 -10.21
CA LYS A 3 -17.06 37.00 -11.45
C LYS A 3 -16.51 35.79 -12.21
N GLN A 4 -17.35 34.79 -12.47
CA GLN A 4 -16.96 33.62 -13.25
C GLN A 4 -16.79 34.01 -14.73
N LYS A 5 -15.70 33.59 -15.37
CA LYS A 5 -15.47 33.85 -16.80
C LYS A 5 -16.45 33.02 -17.62
N VAL A 6 -17.14 33.66 -18.56
CA VAL A 6 -18.08 33.01 -19.49
C VAL A 6 -17.42 32.98 -20.88
N GLY A 7 -17.56 31.86 -21.59
CA GLY A 7 -17.09 31.72 -22.97
C GLY A 7 -17.20 30.30 -23.50
N LYS A 8 -16.59 30.04 -24.67
CA LYS A 8 -16.56 28.72 -25.30
C LYS A 8 -15.56 27.79 -24.64
N CYS A 9 -16.00 26.57 -24.35
CA CYS A 9 -15.15 25.51 -23.80
C CYS A 9 -14.24 24.96 -24.89
N VAL A 10 -12.94 24.78 -24.58
CA VAL A 10 -11.94 24.26 -25.55
C VAL A 10 -12.17 22.81 -26.00
N ASP A 11 -12.94 22.03 -25.23
CA ASP A 11 -13.22 20.62 -25.52
C ASP A 11 -14.66 20.41 -26.07
N CYS A 12 -15.48 21.46 -26.14
CA CYS A 12 -16.80 21.36 -26.76
C CYS A 12 -16.70 21.49 -28.28
N PRO A 13 -17.61 20.87 -29.05
CA PRO A 13 -17.65 21.03 -30.50
C PRO A 13 -17.89 22.50 -30.89
N ASP A 14 -17.44 22.85 -32.08
CA ASP A 14 -17.62 24.18 -32.66
C ASP A 14 -19.10 24.54 -32.78
N GLY A 15 -19.42 25.80 -32.50
CA GLY A 15 -20.80 26.28 -32.42
C GLY A 15 -21.49 26.06 -31.07
N SER A 16 -20.80 25.47 -30.09
CA SER A 16 -21.32 25.38 -28.72
C SER A 16 -21.56 26.75 -28.07
N ILE A 17 -22.62 26.82 -27.26
CA ILE A 17 -22.99 28.04 -26.50
C ILE A 17 -21.95 28.40 -25.45
N ASP A 18 -21.87 29.69 -25.13
CA ASP A 18 -21.03 30.19 -24.05
C ASP A 18 -21.51 29.66 -22.69
N ARG A 19 -20.55 29.21 -21.88
CA ARG A 19 -20.80 28.66 -20.55
C ARG A 19 -19.83 29.25 -19.53
N PRO A 20 -20.14 29.19 -18.23
CA PRO A 20 -19.17 29.49 -17.20
C PRO A 20 -17.99 28.50 -17.27
N LEU A 21 -16.77 29.04 -17.27
CA LEU A 21 -15.54 28.28 -17.47
C LEU A 21 -14.66 28.28 -16.21
N ILE A 22 -14.01 27.16 -15.95
CA ILE A 22 -12.83 27.04 -15.09
C ILE A 22 -11.71 26.44 -15.91
N ALA A 23 -10.52 27.07 -15.89
CA ALA A 23 -9.38 26.65 -16.71
C ALA A 23 -9.73 26.45 -18.21
N LYS A 24 -10.53 27.37 -18.77
CA LYS A 24 -11.06 27.35 -20.15
C LYS A 24 -12.01 26.18 -20.48
N ARG A 25 -12.55 25.49 -19.47
CA ARG A 25 -13.43 24.32 -19.65
C ARG A 25 -14.76 24.51 -18.93
N CYS A 26 -15.84 23.99 -19.52
CA CYS A 26 -17.16 24.05 -18.91
C CYS A 26 -17.24 23.15 -17.66
N THR A 27 -17.90 23.66 -16.64
CA THR A 27 -18.08 22.95 -15.36
C THR A 27 -19.47 22.35 -15.19
N ASN A 28 -20.46 22.90 -15.91
CA ASN A 28 -21.88 22.59 -15.76
C ASN A 28 -22.48 22.12 -17.10
N GLY A 29 -23.25 21.04 -17.04
CA GLY A 29 -23.91 20.39 -18.20
C GLY A 29 -23.45 18.94 -18.40
N PRO A 30 -23.98 18.24 -19.43
CA PRO A 30 -23.78 16.80 -19.61
C PRO A 30 -22.33 16.39 -19.91
N HIS A 31 -21.46 17.34 -20.29
CA HIS A 31 -20.12 17.02 -20.80
C HIS A 31 -19.00 17.05 -19.73
N TYR A 32 -19.24 17.67 -18.56
CA TYR A 32 -18.31 17.71 -17.40
C TYR A 32 -16.81 17.82 -17.75
N HIS A 33 -16.46 18.67 -18.74
CA HIS A 33 -15.12 18.67 -19.33
C HIS A 33 -14.02 19.10 -18.36
N TYR A 34 -14.31 20.05 -17.47
CA TYR A 34 -13.38 20.44 -16.41
C TYR A 34 -13.10 19.28 -15.45
N GLN A 35 -14.14 18.58 -14.99
CA GLN A 35 -14.01 17.41 -14.11
C GLN A 35 -13.22 16.30 -14.80
N ASN A 36 -13.56 15.97 -16.05
CA ASN A 36 -12.85 14.95 -16.84
C ASN A 36 -11.37 15.28 -17.04
N HIS A 37 -11.06 16.54 -17.38
CA HIS A 37 -9.68 17.01 -17.51
C HIS A 37 -8.92 16.87 -16.19
N ASN A 38 -9.52 17.27 -15.08
CA ASN A 38 -8.91 17.13 -13.77
C ASN A 38 -8.72 15.66 -13.39
N SER A 39 -9.72 14.80 -13.57
CA SER A 39 -9.61 13.36 -13.32
C SER A 39 -8.46 12.74 -14.12
N LYS A 40 -8.31 13.08 -15.40
CA LYS A 40 -7.17 12.63 -16.23
C LYS A 40 -5.82 13.14 -15.68
N ARG A 41 -5.73 14.41 -15.27
CA ARG A 41 -4.51 14.97 -14.66
C ARG A 41 -4.16 14.30 -13.35
N TYR A 42 -5.14 14.06 -12.47
CA TYR A 42 -4.94 13.36 -11.20
C TYR A 42 -4.50 11.91 -11.44
N ALA A 43 -5.12 11.20 -12.39
CA ALA A 43 -4.72 9.85 -12.77
C ALA A 43 -3.28 9.80 -13.30
N ALA A 44 -2.88 10.71 -14.19
CA ALA A 44 -1.51 10.78 -14.70
C ALA A 44 -0.48 11.10 -13.60
N LYS A 45 -0.81 12.02 -12.69
CA LYS A 45 0.05 12.35 -11.54
C LYS A 45 0.18 11.15 -10.59
N SER A 46 -0.91 10.45 -10.32
CA SER A 46 -0.92 9.24 -9.49
C SER A 46 -0.08 8.13 -10.11
N SER A 47 -0.20 7.86 -11.42
CA SER A 47 0.62 6.83 -12.08
C SER A 47 2.11 7.16 -12.02
N THR A 48 2.47 8.43 -12.23
CA THR A 48 3.86 8.90 -12.15
C THR A 48 4.42 8.72 -10.73
N ASN A 49 3.65 9.08 -9.70
CA ASN A 49 4.07 8.92 -8.31
C ASN A 49 4.20 7.43 -7.93
N ASN A 50 3.27 6.59 -8.37
CA ASN A 50 3.32 5.15 -8.12
C ASN A 50 4.56 4.53 -8.78
N LYS A 51 4.87 4.92 -10.02
CA LYS A 51 6.09 4.46 -10.72
C LYS A 51 7.36 4.87 -9.97
N LYS A 52 7.47 6.13 -9.55
CA LYS A 52 8.62 6.61 -8.76
C LYS A 52 8.79 5.83 -7.46
N LYS A 53 7.69 5.52 -6.78
CA LYS A 53 7.71 4.70 -5.56
C LYS A 53 8.18 3.28 -5.86
N GLU A 54 7.66 2.66 -6.91
CA GLU A 54 8.06 1.31 -7.32
C GLU A 54 9.55 1.24 -7.69
N ASP A 55 10.03 2.22 -8.46
CA ASP A 55 11.44 2.31 -8.86
C ASP A 55 12.36 2.49 -7.63
N ARG A 56 11.94 3.30 -6.64
CA ARG A 56 12.67 3.45 -5.38
C ARG A 56 12.71 2.15 -4.57
N VAL A 57 11.58 1.45 -4.45
CA VAL A 57 11.52 0.15 -3.76
C VAL A 57 12.43 -0.86 -4.43
N LYS A 58 12.40 -0.96 -5.77
CA LYS A 58 13.31 -1.83 -6.52
C LYS A 58 14.77 -1.46 -6.26
N LEU A 59 15.11 -0.17 -6.27
CA LEU A 59 16.48 0.29 -6.00
C LEU A 59 16.96 -0.12 -4.61
N LEU A 60 16.09 0.00 -3.60
CA LEU A 60 16.41 -0.35 -2.20
C LEU A 60 16.50 -1.86 -1.96
N ASN A 61 15.97 -2.68 -2.87
CA ASN A 61 15.82 -4.12 -2.66
C ASN A 61 16.34 -4.93 -3.86
N ASP A 62 17.51 -4.57 -4.38
CA ASP A 62 18.24 -5.31 -5.42
C ASP A 62 17.43 -5.64 -6.69
N GLY A 63 16.55 -4.72 -7.09
CA GLY A 63 15.68 -4.85 -8.25
C GLY A 63 14.39 -5.66 -8.01
N LEU A 64 14.19 -6.21 -6.80
CA LEU A 64 13.03 -7.00 -6.47
C LEU A 64 11.80 -6.10 -6.22
N SER A 65 10.71 -6.38 -6.95
CA SER A 65 9.45 -5.67 -6.74
C SER A 65 8.57 -6.37 -5.70
N PRO A 66 7.69 -5.63 -4.99
CA PRO A 66 6.71 -6.24 -4.09
C PRO A 66 5.82 -7.29 -4.75
N ALA A 67 5.47 -7.09 -6.02
CA ALA A 67 4.63 -8.03 -6.76
C ALA A 67 5.33 -9.40 -6.94
N VAL A 68 6.62 -9.38 -7.32
CA VAL A 68 7.43 -10.60 -7.46
C VAL A 68 7.64 -11.25 -6.09
N TRP A 69 7.92 -10.45 -5.06
CA TRP A 69 8.06 -10.95 -3.69
C TRP A 69 6.79 -11.67 -3.20
N PHE A 70 5.59 -11.09 -3.41
CA PHE A 70 4.34 -11.75 -3.03
C PHE A 70 4.18 -13.10 -3.74
N GLN A 71 4.50 -13.20 -5.03
CA GLN A 71 4.44 -14.49 -5.76
C GLN A 71 5.39 -15.53 -5.14
N GLN A 72 6.60 -15.12 -4.76
CA GLN A 72 7.56 -15.99 -4.07
C GLN A 72 7.04 -16.43 -2.70
N GLN A 73 6.43 -15.53 -1.92
CA GLN A 73 5.89 -15.85 -0.61
C GLN A 73 4.66 -16.76 -0.70
N ILE A 74 3.81 -16.60 -1.72
CA ILE A 74 2.65 -17.46 -1.97
C ILE A 74 3.08 -18.93 -2.18
N ALA A 75 4.22 -19.17 -2.83
CA ALA A 75 4.76 -20.51 -3.01
C ALA A 75 5.19 -21.17 -1.68
N LEU A 76 5.36 -20.39 -0.61
CA LEU A 76 5.73 -20.82 0.73
C LEU A 76 4.54 -20.83 1.70
N LEU A 77 3.32 -20.58 1.21
CA LEU A 77 2.12 -20.50 2.04
C LEU A 77 1.88 -21.84 2.76
N PRO A 78 1.87 -21.87 4.10
CA PRO A 78 1.61 -23.08 4.85
C PRO A 78 0.12 -23.47 4.76
N GLN A 79 -0.20 -24.68 5.21
CA GLN A 79 -1.58 -25.15 5.26
C GLN A 79 -2.44 -24.40 6.29
N TYR A 80 -1.83 -23.86 7.35
CA TYR A 80 -2.54 -23.30 8.51
C TYR A 80 -2.03 -21.90 8.88
N CYS A 81 -2.93 -21.09 9.42
CA CYS A 81 -2.67 -19.74 9.92
C CYS A 81 -1.69 -19.78 11.11
N GLU A 82 -0.66 -18.95 11.07
CA GLU A 82 0.37 -18.85 12.12
C GLU A 82 -0.16 -18.26 13.44
N ASN A 83 -1.38 -17.72 13.46
CA ASN A 83 -2.01 -17.19 14.68
C ASN A 83 -3.14 -18.07 15.23
N CYS A 84 -4.05 -18.56 14.40
CA CYS A 84 -5.26 -19.26 14.87
C CYS A 84 -5.38 -20.71 14.40
N GLU A 85 -4.37 -21.22 13.67
CA GLU A 85 -4.32 -22.59 13.14
C GLU A 85 -5.47 -22.95 12.19
N GLN A 86 -6.30 -21.97 11.78
CA GLN A 86 -7.32 -22.20 10.77
C GLN A 86 -6.66 -22.46 9.41
N PRO A 87 -7.22 -23.35 8.58
CA PRO A 87 -6.67 -23.63 7.25
C PRO A 87 -6.60 -22.36 6.37
N LEU A 88 -5.46 -22.15 5.71
CA LEU A 88 -5.27 -21.09 4.72
C LEU A 88 -5.76 -21.60 3.36
N ILE A 89 -7.06 -21.51 3.13
CA ILE A 89 -7.65 -22.10 1.94
C ILE A 89 -7.63 -21.09 0.79
N ALA A 90 -6.74 -21.37 -0.16
CA ALA A 90 -6.51 -20.60 -1.36
C ALA A 90 -7.57 -20.85 -2.45
N TRP A 91 -8.86 -20.66 -2.15
CA TRP A 91 -9.92 -20.93 -3.14
C TRP A 91 -9.81 -20.02 -4.39
N ALA A 92 -9.21 -18.84 -4.22
CA ALA A 92 -9.12 -17.82 -5.26
C ALA A 92 -7.72 -17.21 -5.34
N LYS A 93 -7.06 -17.35 -6.50
CA LYS A 93 -5.71 -16.82 -6.77
C LYS A 93 -5.58 -15.31 -6.52
N TRP A 94 -6.65 -14.54 -6.74
CA TRP A 94 -6.65 -13.09 -6.58
C TRP A 94 -6.59 -12.63 -5.12
N ASN A 95 -6.88 -13.52 -4.15
CA ASN A 95 -6.88 -13.19 -2.73
C ASN A 95 -5.68 -13.77 -1.96
N LEU A 96 -4.73 -14.41 -2.66
CA LEU A 96 -3.60 -15.09 -2.00
C LEU A 96 -2.69 -14.13 -1.25
N GLY A 97 -2.51 -12.91 -1.75
CA GLY A 97 -1.77 -11.86 -1.04
C GLY A 97 -2.41 -11.44 0.28
N ALA A 98 -3.72 -11.66 0.47
CA ALA A 98 -4.41 -11.36 1.72
C ALA A 98 -4.09 -12.36 2.84
N PHE A 99 -3.39 -13.45 2.54
CA PHE A 99 -2.87 -14.36 3.57
C PHE A 99 -1.45 -14.02 4.01
N ILE A 100 -0.83 -12.98 3.44
CA ILE A 100 0.54 -12.57 3.73
C ILE A 100 0.50 -11.19 4.36
N ALA A 101 0.67 -11.14 5.67
CA ALA A 101 0.81 -9.91 6.43
C ALA A 101 2.28 -9.52 6.53
N HIS A 102 2.62 -8.24 6.49
CA HIS A 102 3.97 -7.78 6.82
C HIS A 102 4.12 -7.70 8.34
N ILE A 103 5.28 -8.10 8.89
CA ILE A 103 5.52 -8.00 10.34
C ILE A 103 5.58 -6.53 10.77
N ILE A 104 6.30 -5.72 9.98
CA ILE A 104 6.31 -4.26 10.10
C ILE A 104 5.73 -3.62 8.82
N PRO A 105 4.98 -2.50 8.92
CA PRO A 105 4.17 -2.01 7.79
C PRO A 105 4.99 -1.63 6.55
N LYS A 106 4.66 -2.23 5.40
CA LYS A 106 5.27 -1.90 4.10
C LYS A 106 5.16 -0.43 3.67
N ARG A 107 4.28 0.34 4.31
CA ARG A 107 4.08 1.76 4.00
C ARG A 107 5.25 2.60 4.47
N ASP A 108 5.84 2.22 5.61
CA ASP A 108 6.80 3.02 6.35
C ASP A 108 8.21 2.39 6.33
N PHE A 109 8.31 1.11 5.96
CA PHE A 109 9.56 0.33 5.91
C PHE A 109 9.87 -0.16 4.50
N GLU A 110 10.36 0.73 3.63
CA GLU A 110 10.70 0.38 2.25
C GLU A 110 12.02 -0.38 2.14
N SER A 111 12.93 -0.25 3.10
CA SER A 111 14.22 -0.96 3.09
C SER A 111 14.09 -2.47 3.30
N VAL A 112 12.99 -2.93 3.90
CA VAL A 112 12.72 -4.34 4.21
C VAL A 112 11.36 -4.81 3.72
N ILE A 113 10.72 -4.05 2.83
CA ILE A 113 9.40 -4.37 2.26
C ILE A 113 9.35 -5.72 1.55
N VAL A 114 10.44 -6.12 0.89
CA VAL A 114 10.57 -7.42 0.23
C VAL A 114 11.61 -8.31 0.93
N HIS A 115 11.95 -8.00 2.19
CA HIS A 115 12.75 -8.93 2.97
C HIS A 115 11.97 -10.24 3.13
N PRO A 116 12.57 -11.42 2.85
CA PRO A 116 11.83 -12.68 2.90
C PRO A 116 11.16 -12.87 4.27
N LEU A 117 11.86 -12.56 5.36
CA LEU A 117 11.33 -12.76 6.71
C LEU A 117 10.37 -11.66 7.20
N ASN A 118 10.16 -10.55 6.48
CA ASN A 118 9.17 -9.54 6.86
C ASN A 118 7.75 -9.97 6.47
N ARG A 119 7.32 -11.13 6.99
CA ARG A 119 6.03 -11.75 6.68
C ARG A 119 5.47 -12.59 7.82
N LEU A 120 4.15 -12.69 7.85
CA LEU A 120 3.36 -13.69 8.57
C LEU A 120 2.32 -14.29 7.62
N PHE A 121 2.02 -15.56 7.79
CA PHE A 121 0.97 -16.27 7.06
C PHE A 121 -0.29 -16.36 7.92
N LEU A 122 -1.25 -15.47 7.68
CA LEU A 122 -2.42 -15.27 8.52
C LEU A 122 -3.70 -15.49 7.72
N CYS A 123 -4.76 -16.01 8.34
CA CYS A 123 -6.10 -15.95 7.74
C CYS A 123 -6.56 -14.48 7.65
N ILE A 124 -7.55 -14.18 6.81
CA ILE A 124 -7.99 -12.80 6.52
C ILE A 124 -8.38 -12.04 7.80
N ASP A 125 -9.07 -12.70 8.73
CA ASP A 125 -9.48 -12.09 10.00
C ASP A 125 -8.27 -11.79 10.90
N CYS A 126 -7.34 -12.75 11.02
CA CYS A 126 -6.12 -12.54 11.80
C CYS A 126 -5.21 -11.48 11.20
N HIS A 127 -5.10 -11.42 9.87
CA HIS A 127 -4.36 -10.38 9.16
C HIS A 127 -4.98 -9.00 9.43
N THR A 128 -6.29 -8.87 9.24
CA THR A 128 -7.00 -7.61 9.49
C THR A 128 -6.86 -7.15 10.94
N ASN A 129 -6.91 -8.09 11.89
CA ASN A 129 -6.70 -7.79 13.31
C ASN A 129 -5.26 -7.36 13.57
N TYR A 130 -4.27 -8.09 13.03
CA TYR A 130 -2.85 -7.77 13.18
C TYR A 130 -2.53 -6.35 12.67
N ASP A 131 -2.99 -5.99 11.48
CA ASP A 131 -2.77 -4.67 10.87
C ASP A 131 -3.36 -3.50 11.67
N ARG A 132 -4.37 -3.77 12.50
CA ARG A 132 -5.08 -2.76 13.31
C ARG A 132 -4.68 -2.78 14.78
N ALA A 133 -4.02 -3.83 15.22
CA ALA A 133 -3.70 -4.06 16.62
C ALA A 133 -2.67 -3.06 17.13
N THR A 134 -2.84 -2.69 18.40
CA THR A 134 -1.84 -1.97 19.19
C THR A 134 -0.65 -2.87 19.52
N SER A 135 0.48 -2.27 19.91
CA SER A 135 1.67 -3.02 20.37
C SER A 135 1.36 -4.03 21.48
N ALA A 136 0.44 -3.70 22.39
CA ALA A 136 0.02 -4.60 23.46
C ALA A 136 -0.77 -5.78 22.91
N GLU A 137 -1.75 -5.53 22.04
CA GLU A 137 -2.56 -6.59 21.42
C GLU A 137 -1.73 -7.52 20.54
N ILE A 138 -0.77 -6.98 19.78
CA ILE A 138 0.16 -7.78 18.95
C ILE A 138 0.93 -8.79 19.81
N LYS A 139 1.44 -8.36 20.98
CA LYS A 139 2.20 -9.24 21.90
C LYS A 139 1.37 -10.41 22.45
N GLU A 140 0.06 -10.22 22.58
CA GLU A 140 -0.88 -11.26 23.03
C GLU A 140 -1.31 -12.23 21.90
N MET A 141 -1.00 -11.91 20.64
CA MET A 141 -1.28 -12.81 19.52
C MET A 141 -0.36 -14.03 19.56
N LYS A 142 -0.91 -15.21 19.25
CA LYS A 142 -0.13 -16.47 19.21
C LYS A 142 1.00 -16.44 18.18
N CYS A 143 0.86 -15.62 17.12
CA CYS A 143 1.90 -15.43 16.12
C CYS A 143 3.06 -14.50 16.59
N TRP A 144 2.96 -13.85 17.75
CA TRP A 144 3.97 -12.92 18.24
C TRP A 144 5.39 -13.51 18.31
N PRO A 145 5.62 -14.71 18.88
CA PRO A 145 6.96 -15.30 18.92
C PRO A 145 7.56 -15.50 17.53
N VAL A 146 6.72 -15.86 16.55
CA VAL A 146 7.14 -16.02 15.14
C VAL A 146 7.51 -14.67 14.53
N ALA A 147 6.67 -13.64 14.76
CA ALA A 147 6.91 -12.29 14.30
C ALA A 147 8.23 -11.72 14.86
N LEU A 148 8.43 -11.85 16.17
CA LEU A 148 9.63 -11.36 16.84
C LEU A 148 10.91 -12.10 16.40
N ALA A 149 10.84 -13.44 16.29
CA ALA A 149 11.97 -14.23 15.80
C ALA A 149 12.39 -13.79 14.39
N ARG A 150 11.42 -13.64 13.47
CA ARG A 150 11.66 -13.17 12.11
C ARG A 150 12.19 -11.74 12.07
N PHE A 151 11.60 -10.82 12.85
CA PHE A 151 12.06 -9.43 12.97
C PHE A 151 13.53 -9.34 13.36
N ASN A 152 13.97 -10.15 14.34
CA ASN A 152 15.37 -10.16 14.79
C ASN A 152 16.38 -10.51 13.70
N HIS A 153 15.98 -11.24 12.64
CA HIS A 153 16.86 -11.54 11.52
C HIS A 153 17.07 -10.36 10.56
N PHE A 154 16.14 -9.41 10.48
CA PHE A 154 16.20 -8.31 9.51
C PHE A 154 16.22 -6.92 10.11
N LYS A 155 16.04 -6.78 11.43
CA LYS A 155 16.01 -5.46 12.11
C LYS A 155 17.23 -4.57 11.83
N LYS A 156 18.40 -5.16 11.60
CA LYS A 156 19.64 -4.44 11.24
C LYS A 156 19.68 -3.90 9.80
N GLN A 157 18.75 -4.34 8.95
CA GLN A 157 18.60 -3.90 7.56
C GLN A 157 17.55 -2.80 7.41
N ILE A 158 16.90 -2.41 8.52
CA ILE A 158 15.96 -1.28 8.55
C ILE A 158 16.75 0.01 8.38
N ASN A 159 16.33 0.87 7.45
CA ASN A 159 16.97 2.15 7.27
C ASN A 159 16.79 3.00 8.55
N PRO A 160 17.84 3.69 9.04
CA PRO A 160 17.76 4.47 10.28
C PRO A 160 16.63 5.51 10.31
N GLU A 161 16.30 6.10 9.15
CA GLU A 161 15.20 7.06 9.01
C GLU A 161 13.81 6.44 9.26
N GLU A 162 13.66 5.13 9.00
CA GLU A 162 12.39 4.39 9.14
C GLU A 162 12.15 3.94 10.59
N ILE A 163 13.20 3.87 11.43
CA ILE A 163 13.11 3.39 12.83
C ILE A 163 12.09 4.17 13.64
N SER A 164 11.92 5.46 13.37
CA SER A 164 10.95 6.32 14.07
C SER A 164 9.48 5.91 13.86
N ALA A 165 9.18 5.16 12.81
CA ALA A 165 7.84 4.65 12.52
C ALA A 165 7.58 3.26 13.12
N LEU A 166 8.55 2.70 13.86
CA LEU A 166 8.45 1.35 14.39
C LEU A 166 7.50 1.32 15.58
N GLN A 167 6.61 0.33 15.62
CA GLN A 167 5.74 0.12 16.77
C GLN A 167 6.56 -0.25 18.01
N ASP A 168 6.15 0.24 19.19
CA ASP A 168 6.87 0.06 20.46
C ASP A 168 7.24 -1.41 20.73
N CYS A 169 6.33 -2.35 20.44
CA CYS A 169 6.57 -3.77 20.64
C CYS A 169 7.81 -4.31 19.90
N PHE A 170 8.14 -3.77 18.73
CA PHE A 170 9.36 -4.11 17.99
C PHE A 170 10.53 -3.21 18.37
N PHE A 171 10.28 -1.95 18.72
CA PHE A 171 11.30 -1.00 19.12
C PHE A 171 12.06 -1.45 20.38
N GLU A 172 11.35 -1.97 21.38
CA GLU A 172 11.92 -2.57 22.60
C GLU A 172 12.95 -3.68 22.30
N ASN A 173 12.87 -4.29 21.12
CA ASN A 173 13.70 -5.41 20.70
C ASN A 173 14.84 -5.01 19.74
N LEU A 174 15.04 -3.71 19.46
CA LEU A 174 16.13 -3.24 18.59
C LEU A 174 17.52 -3.38 19.22
N SER A 175 17.63 -3.22 20.55
CA SER A 175 18.91 -3.17 21.27
C SER A 175 19.37 -4.50 21.87
N GLN A 176 18.55 -5.56 21.74
CA GLN A 176 18.91 -6.94 22.14
C GLN A 176 19.66 -7.65 21.03
#